data_AF-A0AAV6AJ04-F1
#
_entry.id   AF-A0AAV6AJ04-F1
#
_cell.length_a   1.000
_cell.length_b   1.000
_cell.length_c   1.000
_cell.angle_alpha   90.00
_cell.angle_beta   90.00
_cell.angle_gamma   90.00
#
_symmetry.space_group_name_H-M   'P 1'
#
loop_
_entity.id
_entity.type
_entity.pdbx_description
1 polymer ?
#
loop_
_entity_poly.entity_id
_entity_poly.type
_entity_poly.pdbx_seq_one_letter_code
_entity_poly.pdbx_strand_id
1 'polypeptide(L)' 'QVVGLNGRAVSGALRDTVHVPPMSLVDVALDAGEAARWMLHCHHMPHLASGMMTEFAVTAST' A
#
# COMPACT_ATOMS: atom_id res chain seq x y z
N GLN A 1 -6.48 0.36 5.95
CA GLN A 1 -6.75 -0.81 6.81
C GLN A 1 -6.30 -2.08 6.08
N VAL A 2 -5.66 -3.02 6.77
CA VAL A 2 -5.43 -4.37 6.22
C VAL A 2 -6.73 -5.17 6.32
N VAL A 3 -7.25 -5.61 5.17
CA VAL A 3 -8.55 -6.29 5.08
C VAL A 3 -8.45 -7.75 4.62
N GLY A 4 -7.28 -8.17 4.14
CA GLY A 4 -7.05 -9.55 3.69
C GLY A 4 -5.59 -9.97 3.81
N LEU A 5 -5.37 -11.24 4.10
CA LEU A 5 -4.05 -11.88 4.15
C LEU A 5 -4.14 -13.22 3.41
N ASN A 6 -3.40 -13.38 2.32
CA ASN A 6 -3.38 -14.61 1.50
C ASN A 6 -4.80 -15.11 1.14
N GLY A 7 -5.68 -14.21 0.71
CA GLY A 7 -7.06 -14.54 0.31
C GLY A 7 -8.03 -14.76 1.47
N ARG A 8 -7.59 -14.64 2.73
CA ARG A 8 -8.46 -14.70 3.91
C ARG A 8 -8.79 -13.29 4.39
N ALA A 9 -10.08 -12.98 4.47
CA ALA A 9 -10.57 -11.73 5.05
C ALA A 9 -10.18 -11.59 6.53
N VAL A 10 -9.79 -10.38 6.93
CA VAL A 10 -9.41 -10.02 8.30
C VAL A 10 -9.87 -8.60 8.64
N SER A 11 -10.10 -8.32 9.92
CA SER A 11 -10.24 -6.96 10.44
C SER A 11 -8.90 -6.49 10.99
N GLY A 12 -7.95 -6.20 10.10
CA GLY A 12 -6.58 -5.89 10.44
C GLY A 12 -6.36 -4.43 10.87
N ALA A 13 -5.10 -4.11 11.16
CA ALA A 13 -4.68 -2.80 11.65
C ALA A 13 -4.84 -1.69 10.59
N LEU A 14 -4.96 -0.45 11.08
CA LEU A 14 -4.95 0.78 10.30
C LEU A 14 -3.56 1.41 10.43
N ARG A 15 -2.77 1.41 9.35
CA ARG A 15 -1.35 1.79 9.32
C ARG A 15 -0.97 2.32 7.94
N ASP A 16 0.11 3.11 7.88
CA ASP A 16 0.77 3.54 6.63
C ASP A 16 1.64 2.45 6.00
N THR A 17 2.25 1.59 6.81
CA THR A 17 3.22 0.57 6.38
C THR A 17 2.82 -0.81 6.90
N VAL A 18 2.90 -1.81 6.02
CA VAL A 18 2.69 -3.23 6.35
C VAL A 18 3.86 -4.07 5.84
N HIS A 19 4.29 -5.04 6.65
CA HIS A 19 5.27 -6.02 6.21
C HIS A 19 4.59 -7.07 5.34
N VAL A 20 5.07 -7.25 4.11
CA VAL A 20 4.62 -8.29 3.17
C VAL A 20 5.74 -9.33 3.06
N PRO A 21 5.61 -10.50 3.70
CA PRO A 21 6.56 -11.60 3.54
C PRO A 21 6.71 -12.06 2.08
N PRO A 22 7.84 -12.68 1.72
CA PRO A 22 7.99 -13.31 0.40
C PRO A 22 6.84 -14.28 0.09
N MET A 23 6.38 -14.27 -1.17
CA MET A 23 5.29 -15.12 -1.66
C MET A 23 3.94 -14.96 -0.91
N SER A 24 3.75 -13.84 -0.21
CA SER A 24 2.49 -13.51 0.45
C SER A 24 1.75 -12.38 -0.26
N LEU A 25 0.46 -12.25 0.05
CA LEU A 25 -0.42 -11.22 -0.47
C LEU A 25 -1.17 -10.55 0.69
N VAL A 26 -1.27 -9.23 0.62
CA VAL A 26 -1.98 -8.40 1.60
C VAL A 26 -2.97 -7.51 0.85
N ASP A 27 -4.23 -7.56 1.26
CA ASP A 27 -5.27 -6.66 0.74
C ASP A 27 -5.40 -5.45 1.67
N VAL A 28 -5.34 -4.25 1.10
CA VAL A 28 -5.42 -2.99 1.82
C VAL A 28 -6.60 -2.18 1.30
N ALA A 29 -7.49 -1.77 2.20
CA ALA A 29 -8.52 -0.78 1.93
C ALA A 29 -8.04 0.60 2.40
N LEU A 30 -8.27 1.64 1.60
CA LEU A 30 -7.92 3.01 1.95
C LEU A 30 -9.00 3.96 1.40
N ASP A 31 -9.27 5.02 2.13
CA ASP A 31 -10.08 6.12 1.65
C ASP A 31 -9.14 7.14 0.99
N ALA A 32 -9.35 7.36 -0.31
CA ALA A 32 -8.58 8.37 -1.04
C ALA A 32 -9.00 9.77 -0.56
N GLY A 33 -8.06 10.51 0.00
CA GLY A 33 -8.23 11.90 0.43
C GLY A 33 -7.87 12.86 -0.70
N GLU A 34 -6.93 13.77 -0.44
CA GLU A 34 -6.52 14.81 -1.40
C GLU A 34 -6.10 14.25 -2.77
N ALA A 35 -6.55 14.93 -3.83
CA ALA A 35 -6.14 14.62 -5.20
C ALA A 35 -4.66 14.96 -5.40
N ALA A 36 -3.82 13.93 -5.42
CA ALA A 36 -2.38 14.04 -5.60
C ALA A 36 -1.78 12.72 -6.08
N ARG A 37 -0.49 12.73 -6.41
CA ARG A 37 0.31 11.53 -6.63
C ARG A 37 0.89 11.10 -5.28
N TRP A 38 0.52 9.93 -4.80
CA TRP A 38 0.97 9.40 -3.51
C TRP A 38 2.03 8.34 -3.73
N MET A 39 3.11 8.36 -2.96
CA MET A 39 4.19 7.38 -3.11
C MET A 39 3.77 6.02 -2.55
N LEU A 40 3.87 4.97 -3.38
CA LEU A 40 3.78 3.58 -2.94
C LEU A 40 5.14 2.92 -3.14
N HIS A 41 5.82 2.60 -2.05
CA HIS A 41 7.19 2.09 -2.11
C HIS A 41 7.49 1.15 -0.95
N CYS A 42 8.60 0.44 -1.07
CA CYS A 42 9.13 -0.31 0.05
C CYS A 42 9.86 0.60 1.03
N HIS A 43 9.49 0.53 2.31
CA HIS A 43 10.15 1.31 3.36
C HIS A 43 11.55 0.78 3.75
N HIS A 44 12.13 -0.12 2.93
CA HIS A 44 13.52 -0.53 3.01
C HIS A 44 14.31 0.25 1.94
N MET A 45 15.09 1.25 2.38
CA MET A 45 15.74 2.25 1.51
C MET A 45 16.61 1.68 0.38
N PRO A 46 17.40 0.62 0.57
CA PRO A 46 18.09 -0.04 -0.55
C PRO A 46 17.14 -0.54 -1.64
N HIS A 47 15.97 -1.06 -1.28
CA HIS A 47 14.98 -1.51 -2.26
C HIS A 47 14.30 -0.33 -2.96
N LEU A 48 14.01 0.77 -2.23
CA LEU A 48 13.54 2.02 -2.85
C LEU A 48 14.57 2.53 -3.86
N ALA A 49 15.84 2.62 -3.45
CA ALA A 49 16.92 3.12 -4.29
C ALA A 49 17.19 2.23 -5.51
N SER A 50 16.90 0.92 -5.41
CA SER A 50 16.97 -0.01 -6.53
C SER A 50 15.69 -0.07 -7.38
N GLY A 51 14.70 0.81 -7.13
CA GLY A 51 13.52 0.99 -7.98
C GLY A 51 12.22 0.36 -7.47
N MET A 52 12.15 -0.17 -6.25
CA MET A 52 10.90 -0.70 -5.67
C MET A 52 9.99 0.43 -5.16
N MET A 53 9.59 1.28 -6.10
CA MET A 53 8.74 2.44 -5.91
C MET A 53 7.82 2.63 -7.12
N THR A 54 6.61 3.08 -6.83
CA THR A 54 5.63 3.54 -7.81
C THR A 54 4.77 4.63 -7.16
N GLU A 55 3.79 5.11 -7.89
CA GLU A 55 2.86 6.12 -7.40
C GLU A 55 1.42 5.65 -7.59
N PHE A 56 0.59 6.04 -6.64
CA PHE A 56 -0.85 5.93 -6.71
C PHE A 56 -1.42 7.32 -7.02
N ALA A 57 -1.91 7.51 -8.24
CA ALA A 57 -2.45 8.80 -8.69
C ALA A 57 -3.93 8.92 -8.31
N VAL A 58 -4.25 9.87 -7.43
CA VAL A 58 -5.62 10.25 -7.07
C VAL A 58 -6.00 11.51 -7.83
N THR A 59 -7.08 11.46 -8.59
CA THR A 59 -7.60 12.58 -9.37
C THR A 59 -9.01 12.94 -8.93
N ALA A 60 -9.31 14.23 -8.80
CA ALA A 60 -10.68 14.68 -8.63
C ALA A 60 -11.46 14.43 -9.93
N SER A 61 -12.64 13.82 -9.80
CA SER A 61 -13.59 13.77 -10.92
C SER A 61 -14.46 15.02 -10.83
N THR A 62 -14.36 15.88 -11.84
CA THR A 62 -15.25 17.04 -12.04
C THR A 62 -16.67 16.63 -12.38
#